data_AF-A0A6A5U4F1-F1
#
_entry.id   AF-A0A6A5U4F1-F1
#
_cell.length_a   1.000
_cell.length_b   1.000
_cell.length_c   1.000
_cell.angle_alpha   90.00
_cell.angle_beta   90.00
_cell.angle_gamma   90.00
#
_symmetry.space_group_name_H-M   'P 1'
#
loop_
_entity.id
_entity.type
_entity.pdbx_description
1 polymer ?
#
loop_
_entity_poly.entity_id
_entity_poly.type
_entity_poly.pdbx_seq_one_letter_code
_entity_poly.pdbx_strand_id
1 'polypeptide(L)'
;MDDLNFLTHAATEDSTASLIVLLPDNAVSHIHNVAPFAILEKCPLLYHTFEFGANAARQANIEASSLSAVSALLRYLYTGDYLPQDERGSLINHAEVFKIAVDFDLPPLQVQAYVNFSAGTEYACCFVTPPPELCQTIRFVYEHLASSQSRQEQSLLDTLLHYCISMLSYQGLYKHAEFRQVILDLPAFHKDLCRQSMQRNFEDDGKCRLPPIRYGFERLLLRTVSTTQAPVT
;
A
#
# COMPACT_ATOMS: atom_id res chain seq x y z
N MET A 1 1.60 13.74 -6.24
CA MET A 1 0.40 12.89 -6.10
C MET A 1 -0.82 13.60 -5.57
N ASP A 2 -0.69 14.54 -4.62
CA ASP A 2 -1.81 15.38 -4.11
C ASP A 2 -2.29 16.46 -5.10
N ASP A 3 -2.10 16.25 -6.40
CA ASP A 3 -2.56 17.19 -7.42
C ASP A 3 -4.09 17.14 -7.52
N LEU A 4 -4.73 18.18 -6.99
CA LEU A 4 -6.18 18.38 -7.00
C LEU A 4 -6.66 19.29 -8.14
N ASN A 5 -5.80 19.63 -9.12
CA ASN A 5 -6.16 20.48 -10.25
C ASN A 5 -7.33 19.91 -11.07
N PHE A 6 -7.56 18.59 -11.05
CA PHE A 6 -8.73 18.00 -11.72
C PHE A 6 -10.06 18.48 -11.14
N LEU A 7 -10.10 18.90 -9.86
CA LEU A 7 -11.31 19.44 -9.23
C LEU A 7 -11.68 20.81 -9.79
N THR A 8 -10.71 21.64 -10.20
CA THR A 8 -11.01 22.95 -10.80
C THR A 8 -11.63 22.82 -12.19
N HIS A 9 -11.26 21.77 -12.93
CA HIS A 9 -11.80 21.48 -14.26
C HIS A 9 -13.22 20.91 -14.20
N ALA A 10 -13.55 20.23 -13.10
CA ALA A 10 -14.87 19.70 -12.82
C ALA A 10 -15.74 20.63 -11.96
N ALA A 11 -15.25 21.83 -11.65
CA ALA A 11 -15.97 22.80 -10.84
C ALA A 11 -17.22 23.30 -11.58
N THR A 12 -18.39 22.85 -11.14
CA THR A 12 -19.69 23.40 -11.54
C THR A 12 -20.21 24.33 -10.44
N GLU A 13 -21.33 25.02 -10.66
CA GLU A 13 -22.00 25.82 -9.62
C GLU A 13 -22.32 25.02 -8.35
N ASP A 14 -22.35 23.68 -8.44
CA ASP A 14 -22.62 22.74 -7.34
C ASP A 14 -21.36 22.26 -6.57
N SER A 15 -20.15 22.68 -6.97
CA SER A 15 -18.88 22.29 -6.33
C SER A 15 -18.63 23.06 -5.01
N THR A 16 -19.53 22.88 -4.05
CA THR A 16 -19.55 23.63 -2.78
C THR A 16 -19.18 22.78 -1.57
N ALA A 17 -18.94 21.48 -1.76
CA ALA A 17 -18.70 20.57 -0.64
C ALA A 17 -17.23 20.52 -0.23
N SER A 18 -17.01 20.23 1.05
CA SER A 18 -15.68 19.99 1.62
C SER A 18 -15.57 18.57 2.14
N LEU A 19 -14.50 17.88 1.78
CA LEU A 19 -14.14 16.58 2.31
C LEU A 19 -13.06 16.76 3.37
N ILE A 20 -13.35 16.31 4.58
CA ILE A 20 -12.47 16.37 5.73
C ILE A 20 -11.87 14.98 5.89
N VAL A 21 -10.55 14.89 5.84
CA VAL A 21 -9.79 13.65 5.88
C VAL A 21 -9.06 13.57 7.21
N LEU A 22 -9.37 12.55 8.01
CA LEU A 22 -8.62 12.19 9.21
C LEU A 22 -7.50 11.22 8.82
N LEU A 23 -6.26 11.63 9.08
CA LEU A 23 -5.05 10.87 8.80
C LEU A 23 -4.62 10.05 10.05
N PRO A 24 -3.78 9.01 9.89
CA PRO A 24 -3.40 8.13 11.00
C PRO A 24 -2.63 8.81 12.14
N ASP A 25 -2.00 9.95 11.87
CA ASP A 25 -1.31 10.80 12.86
C ASP A 25 -2.26 11.75 13.61
N ASN A 26 -3.58 11.57 13.43
CA ASN A 26 -4.65 12.48 13.88
C ASN A 26 -4.60 13.87 13.23
N ALA A 27 -3.81 14.06 12.16
CA ALA A 27 -3.90 15.27 11.38
C ALA A 27 -5.21 15.31 10.60
N VAL A 28 -5.78 16.50 10.47
CA VAL A 28 -7.00 16.74 9.71
C VAL A 28 -6.65 17.56 8.49
N SER A 29 -6.99 17.04 7.31
CA SER A 29 -6.81 17.71 6.02
C SER A 29 -8.15 18.05 5.40
N HIS A 30 -8.24 19.20 4.75
CA HIS A 30 -9.47 19.66 4.09
C HIS A 30 -9.27 19.72 2.58
N ILE A 31 -10.13 19.03 1.83
CA ILE A 31 -10.23 19.13 0.38
C ILE A 31 -11.52 19.88 0.06
N HIS A 32 -11.38 21.02 -0.62
CA HIS A 32 -12.51 21.88 -0.99
C HIS A 32 -12.92 21.67 -2.45
N ASN A 33 -14.08 22.23 -2.81
CA ASN A 33 -14.63 22.22 -4.17
C ASN A 33 -14.94 20.82 -4.71
N VAL A 34 -15.34 19.90 -3.82
CA VAL A 34 -15.85 18.59 -4.23
C VAL A 34 -17.31 18.77 -4.69
N ALA A 35 -17.66 18.21 -5.84
CA ALA A 35 -19.04 18.10 -6.33
C ALA A 35 -19.63 16.73 -5.94
N PRO A 36 -20.51 16.65 -4.91
CA PRO A 36 -21.07 15.37 -4.48
C PRO A 36 -21.88 14.67 -5.58
N PHE A 37 -22.58 15.42 -6.43
CA PHE A 37 -23.36 14.82 -7.52
C PHE A 37 -22.48 14.17 -8.61
N ALA A 38 -21.27 14.67 -8.82
CA ALA A 38 -20.32 14.08 -9.77
C ALA A 38 -19.80 12.71 -9.31
N ILE A 39 -19.82 12.45 -7.99
CA ILE A 39 -19.36 11.17 -7.42
C ILE A 39 -20.50 10.18 -7.19
N LEU A 40 -21.77 10.62 -7.16
CA LEU A 40 -22.93 9.80 -6.79
C LEU A 40 -23.02 8.50 -7.60
N GLU A 41 -22.88 8.57 -8.91
CA GLU A 41 -23.01 7.39 -9.78
C GLU A 41 -21.87 6.39 -9.61
N LYS A 42 -20.67 6.87 -9.25
CA LYS A 42 -19.45 6.06 -9.19
C LYS A 42 -19.14 5.54 -7.79
N CYS A 43 -19.45 6.32 -6.75
CA CYS A 43 -19.25 5.95 -5.36
C CYS A 43 -20.42 6.48 -4.49
N PRO A 44 -21.54 5.74 -4.47
CA PRO A 44 -22.68 6.09 -3.63
C PRO A 44 -22.33 6.16 -2.15
N LEU A 45 -21.42 5.29 -1.67
CA LEU A 45 -20.97 5.28 -0.28
C LEU A 45 -20.36 6.62 0.14
N LEU A 46 -19.43 7.16 -0.66
CA LEU A 46 -18.84 8.47 -0.40
C LEU A 46 -19.87 9.59 -0.55
N TYR A 47 -20.82 9.50 -1.49
CA TYR A 47 -21.88 10.50 -1.60
C TYR A 47 -22.72 10.59 -0.31
N HIS A 48 -23.07 9.44 0.27
CA HIS A 48 -23.91 9.37 1.47
C HIS A 48 -23.22 9.85 2.75
N THR A 49 -21.89 10.04 2.75
CA THR A 49 -21.20 10.66 3.90
C THR A 49 -21.29 12.19 3.89
N PHE A 50 -21.75 12.82 2.80
CA PHE A 50 -21.95 14.26 2.76
C PHE A 50 -23.23 14.67 3.50
N GLU A 51 -23.05 15.41 4.59
CA GLU A 51 -24.12 15.98 5.39
C GLU A 51 -24.10 17.51 5.31
N PHE A 52 -25.21 18.16 5.62
CA PHE A 52 -25.25 19.62 5.71
C PHE A 52 -24.59 20.08 7.01
N GLY A 53 -23.45 20.78 6.90
CA GLY A 53 -22.77 21.38 8.02
C GLY A 53 -23.46 22.65 8.55
N ALA A 54 -22.88 23.25 9.59
CA ALA A 54 -23.44 24.41 10.29
C ALA A 54 -23.70 25.64 9.40
N ASN A 55 -23.00 25.76 8.26
CA ASN A 55 -23.11 26.88 7.32
C ASN A 55 -23.95 26.55 6.07
N ALA A 56 -24.77 25.50 6.12
CA ALA A 56 -25.49 24.94 4.96
C ALA A 56 -24.59 24.44 3.81
N ALA A 57 -23.26 24.45 3.98
CA ALA A 57 -22.30 23.82 3.08
C ALA A 57 -22.24 22.31 3.37
N ARG A 58 -22.20 21.48 2.32
CA ARG A 58 -22.05 20.03 2.49
C ARG A 58 -20.65 19.66 2.94
N GLN A 59 -20.55 18.80 3.94
CA GLN A 59 -19.29 18.32 4.48
C GLN A 59 -19.35 16.81 4.68
N ALA A 60 -18.25 16.13 4.39
CA ALA A 60 -18.08 14.70 4.66
C ALA A 60 -16.80 14.51 5.47
N ASN A 61 -16.84 13.59 6.44
CA ASN A 61 -15.67 13.17 7.19
C ASN A 61 -15.31 11.74 6.78
N ILE A 62 -14.05 11.50 6.41
CA ILE A 62 -13.55 10.17 6.07
C ILE A 62 -12.21 9.92 6.75
N GLU A 63 -11.94 8.65 7.03
CA GLU A 63 -10.63 8.18 7.49
C GLU A 63 -9.87 7.61 6.30
N ALA A 64 -8.60 7.97 6.15
CA ALA A 64 -7.75 7.47 5.08
C ALA A 64 -6.32 7.26 5.56
N SER A 65 -5.57 6.39 4.88
CA SER A 65 -4.17 6.15 5.23
C SER A 65 -3.24 7.29 4.83
N SER A 66 -3.57 7.99 3.74
CA SER A 66 -2.85 9.16 3.27
C SER A 66 -3.75 10.11 2.49
N LEU A 67 -3.34 11.37 2.39
CA LEU A 67 -3.99 12.36 1.52
C LEU A 67 -3.83 11.99 0.03
N SER A 68 -2.72 11.33 -0.32
CA SER A 68 -2.44 10.82 -1.67
C SER A 68 -3.52 9.81 -2.09
N ALA A 69 -3.89 8.88 -1.21
CA ALA A 69 -4.94 7.89 -1.47
C ALA A 69 -6.31 8.54 -1.72
N VAL A 70 -6.67 9.57 -0.94
CA VAL A 70 -7.91 10.32 -1.14
C VAL A 70 -7.88 11.11 -2.44
N SER A 71 -6.76 11.76 -2.75
CA SER A 71 -6.58 12.50 -4.00
C SER A 71 -6.70 11.57 -5.21
N ALA A 72 -6.14 10.36 -5.12
CA ALA A 72 -6.23 9.33 -6.14
C ALA A 72 -7.66 8.78 -6.29
N LEU A 73 -8.35 8.51 -5.18
CA LEU A 73 -9.78 8.15 -5.18
C LEU A 73 -10.61 9.21 -5.89
N LEU A 74 -10.47 10.47 -5.48
CA LEU A 74 -11.19 11.58 -6.11
C LEU A 74 -10.84 11.66 -7.60
N ARG A 75 -9.55 11.60 -7.98
CA ARG A 75 -9.17 11.64 -9.40
C ARG A 75 -9.86 10.54 -10.21
N TYR A 76 -9.93 9.32 -9.67
CA TYR A 76 -10.64 8.21 -10.31
C TYR A 76 -12.14 8.50 -10.48
N LEU A 77 -12.78 9.04 -9.44
CA LEU A 77 -14.20 9.39 -9.51
C LEU A 77 -14.47 10.48 -10.55
N TYR A 78 -13.55 11.41 -10.79
CA TYR A 78 -13.76 12.45 -11.79
C TYR A 78 -13.34 12.02 -13.20
N THR A 79 -12.24 11.30 -13.34
CA THR A 79 -11.58 11.07 -14.64
C THR A 79 -11.62 9.61 -15.11
N GLY A 80 -11.87 8.66 -14.22
CA GLY A 80 -11.80 7.22 -14.49
C GLY A 80 -10.42 6.59 -14.29
N ASP A 81 -9.41 7.40 -13.97
CA ASP A 81 -8.05 6.96 -13.62
C ASP A 81 -7.61 7.62 -12.29
N TYR A 82 -6.87 6.91 -11.45
CA TYR A 82 -6.39 7.43 -10.17
C TYR A 82 -4.97 7.99 -10.26
N LEU A 83 -4.21 7.66 -11.30
CA LEU A 83 -2.89 8.21 -11.55
C LEU A 83 -2.99 9.50 -12.37
N PRO A 84 -2.15 10.51 -12.08
CA PRO A 84 -2.02 11.64 -12.99
C PRO A 84 -1.30 11.18 -14.26
N GLN A 85 -1.51 11.91 -15.37
CA GLN A 85 -0.92 11.54 -16.66
C GLN A 85 0.62 11.41 -16.55
N ASP A 86 1.16 10.35 -17.14
CA ASP A 86 2.59 10.05 -17.21
C ASP A 86 3.31 9.73 -15.88
N GLU A 87 2.60 9.64 -14.76
CA GLU A 87 3.19 9.17 -13.50
C GLU A 87 3.02 7.66 -13.31
N ARG A 88 4.10 7.02 -12.84
CA ARG A 88 4.06 5.65 -12.29
C ARG A 88 4.04 5.77 -10.79
N GLY A 89 2.93 5.38 -10.16
CA GLY A 89 2.80 5.39 -8.70
C GLY A 89 3.89 4.56 -8.01
N SER A 90 4.18 4.85 -6.73
CA SER A 90 5.00 3.95 -5.92
C SER A 90 4.16 2.75 -5.43
N LEU A 91 4.82 1.67 -5.01
CA LEU A 91 4.13 0.48 -4.51
C LEU A 91 3.22 0.79 -3.30
N ILE A 92 3.66 1.66 -2.40
CA ILE A 92 2.82 2.09 -1.27
C ILE A 92 1.58 2.82 -1.77
N ASN A 93 1.70 3.76 -2.71
CA ASN A 93 0.55 4.48 -3.26
C ASN A 93 -0.49 3.53 -3.87
N HIS A 94 -0.07 2.53 -4.66
CA HIS A 94 -0.98 1.53 -5.19
C HIS A 94 -1.66 0.69 -4.10
N ALA A 95 -0.93 0.34 -3.03
CA ALA A 95 -1.50 -0.39 -1.90
C ALA A 95 -2.54 0.45 -1.13
N GLU A 96 -2.27 1.74 -0.93
CA GLU A 96 -3.21 2.66 -0.29
C GLU A 96 -4.46 2.89 -1.14
N VAL A 97 -4.30 3.04 -2.46
CA VAL A 97 -5.44 3.12 -3.40
C VAL A 97 -6.27 1.84 -3.38
N PHE A 98 -5.62 0.68 -3.31
CA PHE A 98 -6.33 -0.59 -3.18
C PHE A 98 -7.13 -0.64 -1.87
N LYS A 99 -6.54 -0.21 -0.75
CA LYS A 99 -7.22 -0.17 0.55
C LYS A 99 -8.43 0.75 0.53
N ILE A 100 -8.29 1.98 0.05
CA ILE A 100 -9.41 2.93 -0.01
C ILE A 100 -10.49 2.46 -1.00
N ALA A 101 -10.11 1.75 -2.08
CA ALA A 101 -11.09 1.13 -2.98
C ALA A 101 -11.91 0.04 -2.29
N VAL A 102 -11.29 -0.74 -1.40
CA VAL A 102 -12.00 -1.73 -0.57
C VAL A 102 -12.94 -1.04 0.41
N ASP A 103 -12.49 0.02 1.10
CA ASP A 103 -13.31 0.74 2.09
C ASP A 103 -14.58 1.36 1.48
N PHE A 104 -14.48 1.83 0.23
CA PHE A 104 -15.56 2.50 -0.48
C PHE A 104 -16.28 1.62 -1.52
N ASP A 105 -16.05 0.30 -1.49
CA ASP A 105 -16.67 -0.69 -2.37
C ASP A 105 -16.55 -0.32 -3.86
N LEU A 106 -15.31 -0.13 -4.32
CA LEU A 106 -14.98 0.23 -5.71
C LEU A 106 -14.15 -0.88 -6.40
N PRO A 107 -14.76 -2.02 -6.78
CA PRO A 107 -14.04 -3.13 -7.41
C PRO A 107 -13.23 -2.74 -8.66
N PRO A 108 -13.71 -1.86 -9.57
CA PRO A 108 -12.90 -1.51 -10.75
C PRO A 108 -11.63 -0.73 -10.38
N LEU A 109 -11.68 0.12 -9.35
CA LEU A 109 -10.49 0.83 -8.84
C LEU A 109 -9.54 -0.17 -8.15
N GLN A 110 -10.08 -1.13 -7.40
CA GLN A 110 -9.31 -2.20 -6.78
C GLN A 110 -8.50 -2.99 -7.83
N VAL A 111 -9.14 -3.36 -8.94
CA VAL A 111 -8.50 -4.06 -10.06
C VAL A 111 -7.40 -3.18 -10.69
N GLN A 112 -7.68 -1.90 -10.94
CA GLN A 112 -6.66 -0.98 -11.50
C GLN A 112 -5.45 -0.84 -10.57
N ALA A 113 -5.69 -0.71 -9.26
CA ALA A 113 -4.63 -0.63 -8.26
C ALA A 113 -3.80 -1.92 -8.20
N TYR A 114 -4.46 -3.09 -8.23
CA TYR A 114 -3.79 -4.39 -8.25
C TYR A 114 -2.92 -4.61 -9.50
N VAL A 115 -3.44 -4.27 -10.69
CA VAL A 115 -2.70 -4.40 -11.96
C VAL A 115 -1.46 -3.53 -11.94
N ASN A 116 -1.58 -2.27 -11.52
CA ASN A 116 -0.45 -1.35 -11.44
C ASN A 116 0.56 -1.75 -10.35
N PHE A 117 0.10 -2.22 -9.20
CA PHE A 117 0.98 -2.77 -8.17
C PHE A 117 1.78 -3.97 -8.70
N SER A 118 1.10 -4.90 -9.37
CA SER A 118 1.73 -6.08 -9.96
C SER A 118 2.77 -5.70 -11.00
N ALA A 119 2.42 -4.81 -11.93
CA ALA A 119 3.34 -4.26 -12.92
C ALA A 119 4.54 -3.55 -12.26
N GLY A 120 4.31 -2.81 -11.18
CA GLY A 120 5.35 -2.17 -10.37
C GLY A 120 6.32 -3.19 -9.76
N THR A 121 5.81 -4.29 -9.22
CA THR A 121 6.66 -5.36 -8.66
C THR A 121 7.43 -6.14 -9.74
N GLU A 122 6.83 -6.38 -10.91
CA GLU A 122 7.51 -7.01 -12.04
C GLU A 122 8.62 -6.12 -12.60
N TYR A 123 8.34 -4.82 -12.77
CA TYR A 123 9.34 -3.85 -13.20
C TYR A 123 10.49 -3.75 -12.19
N ALA A 124 10.19 -3.79 -10.90
CA ALA A 124 11.19 -3.78 -9.84
C ALA A 124 12.14 -4.98 -9.87
N CYS A 125 11.71 -6.14 -10.38
CA CYS A 125 12.59 -7.30 -10.55
C CYS A 125 13.72 -7.06 -11.56
N CYS A 126 13.59 -6.06 -12.44
CA CYS A 126 14.64 -5.69 -13.39
C CYS A 126 15.79 -4.90 -12.76
N PHE A 127 15.67 -4.47 -11.50
CA PHE A 127 16.66 -3.65 -10.83
C PHE A 127 17.35 -4.37 -9.68
N VAL A 128 18.60 -4.00 -9.40
CA VAL A 128 19.37 -4.52 -8.27
C VAL A 128 18.89 -3.93 -6.94
N THR A 129 18.46 -2.68 -6.98
CA THR A 129 17.93 -1.96 -5.82
C THR A 129 16.44 -2.28 -5.65
N PRO A 130 15.99 -2.63 -4.43
CA PRO A 130 14.56 -2.77 -4.17
C PRO A 130 13.83 -1.44 -4.42
N PRO A 131 12.52 -1.48 -4.70
CA PRO A 131 11.67 -0.30 -4.79
C PRO A 131 11.87 0.61 -3.59
N PRO A 132 11.83 1.94 -3.81
CA PRO A 132 11.71 2.86 -2.69
C PRO A 132 10.49 2.46 -1.86
N GLU A 133 10.61 2.60 -0.54
CA GLU A 133 9.52 2.41 0.42
C GLU A 133 8.99 0.96 0.52
N LEU A 134 9.65 -0.04 -0.06
CA LEU A 134 9.23 -1.46 0.03
C LEU A 134 8.92 -1.89 1.48
N CYS A 135 9.76 -1.50 2.44
CA CYS A 135 9.58 -1.81 3.86
C CYS A 135 8.29 -1.19 4.42
N GLN A 136 7.95 0.03 3.99
CA GLN A 136 6.72 0.72 4.36
C GLN A 136 5.51 0.05 3.70
N THR A 137 5.61 -0.32 2.42
CA THR A 137 4.58 -1.10 1.72
C THR A 137 4.28 -2.42 2.45
N ILE A 138 5.30 -3.15 2.88
CA ILE A 138 5.11 -4.40 3.63
C ILE A 138 4.34 -4.16 4.93
N ARG A 139 4.75 -3.15 5.72
CA ARG A 139 4.06 -2.79 6.96
C ARG A 139 2.60 -2.46 6.69
N PHE A 140 2.35 -1.58 5.72
CA PHE A 140 1.02 -1.16 5.32
C PHE A 140 0.12 -2.34 4.92
N VAL A 141 0.60 -3.20 4.01
CA VAL A 141 -0.17 -4.37 3.54
C VAL A 141 -0.48 -5.32 4.70
N TYR A 142 0.47 -5.54 5.62
CA TYR A 142 0.23 -6.41 6.77
C TYR A 142 -0.68 -5.81 7.83
N GLU A 143 -0.68 -4.50 7.98
CA GLU A 143 -1.53 -3.79 8.93
C GLU A 143 -2.99 -3.73 8.44
N HIS A 144 -3.20 -3.42 7.16
CA HIS A 144 -4.54 -3.13 6.65
C HIS A 144 -5.15 -4.22 5.75
N LEU A 145 -4.34 -5.05 5.10
CA LEU A 145 -4.80 -5.95 4.02
C LEU A 145 -4.51 -7.44 4.27
N ALA A 146 -3.77 -7.80 5.32
CA ALA A 146 -3.42 -9.21 5.60
C ALA A 146 -4.48 -10.00 6.39
N SER A 147 -5.60 -9.37 6.75
CA SER A 147 -6.69 -10.01 7.50
C SER A 147 -7.30 -11.17 6.70
N SER A 148 -7.79 -12.21 7.39
CA SER A 148 -8.33 -13.42 6.75
C SER A 148 -9.51 -13.17 5.82
N GLN A 149 -10.25 -12.06 6.02
CA GLN A 149 -11.37 -11.65 5.17
C GLN A 149 -10.89 -10.98 3.87
N SER A 150 -9.74 -10.31 3.91
CA SER A 150 -9.11 -9.62 2.77
C SER A 150 -8.30 -10.56 1.85
N ARG A 151 -8.16 -11.84 2.22
CA ARG A 151 -7.40 -12.86 1.46
C ARG A 151 -8.20 -13.57 0.36
N GLN A 152 -9.43 -13.14 0.06
CA GLN A 152 -10.21 -13.69 -1.06
C GLN A 152 -10.02 -12.85 -2.33
N GLU A 153 -9.63 -13.55 -3.40
CA GLU A 153 -9.45 -13.17 -4.80
C GLU A 153 -8.69 -11.84 -5.06
N GLN A 154 -7.43 -11.97 -5.53
CA GLN A 154 -6.49 -10.88 -5.90
C GLN A 154 -5.77 -10.20 -4.72
N SER A 155 -5.07 -10.98 -3.89
CA SER A 155 -4.35 -10.42 -2.76
C SER A 155 -3.05 -9.72 -3.22
N LEU A 156 -2.96 -8.41 -2.98
CA LEU A 156 -1.70 -7.66 -3.07
C LEU A 156 -0.59 -8.32 -2.26
N LEU A 157 -0.98 -8.98 -1.17
CA LEU A 157 -0.10 -9.72 -0.29
C LEU A 157 0.67 -10.83 -1.02
N ASP A 158 0.00 -11.65 -1.83
CA ASP A 158 0.65 -12.74 -2.54
C ASP A 158 1.66 -12.21 -3.56
N THR A 159 1.29 -11.17 -4.32
CA THR A 159 2.19 -10.49 -5.26
C THR A 159 3.42 -9.92 -4.55
N LEU A 160 3.22 -9.24 -3.41
CA LEU A 160 4.31 -8.69 -2.60
C LEU A 160 5.24 -9.78 -2.04
N LEU A 161 4.67 -10.87 -1.54
CA LEU A 161 5.46 -11.99 -1.02
C LEU A 161 6.24 -12.70 -2.13
N HIS A 162 5.63 -12.91 -3.30
CA HIS A 162 6.30 -13.46 -4.48
C HIS A 162 7.48 -12.59 -4.90
N TYR A 163 7.31 -11.27 -4.91
CA TYR A 163 8.38 -10.32 -5.16
C TYR A 163 9.51 -10.47 -4.12
N CYS A 164 9.17 -10.40 -2.83
CA CYS A 164 10.14 -10.48 -1.74
C CYS A 164 10.96 -11.78 -1.78
N ILE A 165 10.33 -12.93 -2.01
CA ILE A 165 11.03 -14.23 -2.08
C ILE A 165 11.95 -14.28 -3.29
N SER A 166 11.51 -13.79 -4.44
CA SER A 166 12.34 -13.76 -5.65
C SER A 166 13.59 -12.90 -5.41
N MET A 167 13.42 -11.72 -4.81
CA MET A 167 14.54 -10.81 -4.51
C MET A 167 15.44 -11.30 -3.37
N LEU A 168 14.91 -12.06 -2.42
CA LEU A 168 15.71 -12.75 -1.40
C LEU A 168 16.73 -13.71 -2.02
N SER A 169 16.30 -14.48 -3.03
CA SER A 169 17.14 -15.45 -3.73
C SER A 169 18.15 -14.79 -4.67
N TYR A 170 17.76 -13.74 -5.41
CA TYR A 170 18.59 -13.18 -6.49
C TYR A 170 19.46 -11.97 -6.06
N GLN A 171 18.93 -11.06 -5.25
CA GLN A 171 19.54 -9.74 -5.01
C GLN A 171 20.02 -9.57 -3.55
N GLY A 172 19.67 -10.50 -2.66
CA GLY A 172 20.11 -10.48 -1.26
C GLY A 172 19.39 -9.42 -0.44
N LEU A 173 18.05 -9.32 -0.59
CA LEU A 173 17.18 -8.39 0.14
C LEU A 173 17.41 -8.42 1.67
N TYR A 174 17.81 -9.57 2.22
CA TYR A 174 18.18 -9.76 3.63
C TYR A 174 19.38 -8.91 4.10
N LYS A 175 20.21 -8.40 3.19
CA LYS A 175 21.37 -7.56 3.53
C LYS A 175 20.95 -6.16 3.97
N HIS A 176 19.76 -5.71 3.58
CA HIS A 176 19.22 -4.41 3.97
C HIS A 176 18.78 -4.45 5.44
N ALA A 177 19.31 -3.53 6.25
CA ALA A 177 19.03 -3.47 7.69
C ALA A 177 17.54 -3.22 7.97
N GLU A 178 16.92 -2.32 7.20
CA GLU A 178 15.50 -1.99 7.34
C GLU A 178 14.60 -3.19 7.06
N PHE A 179 14.88 -3.96 6.00
CA PHE A 179 14.12 -5.16 5.67
C PHE A 179 14.25 -6.24 6.76
N ARG A 180 15.44 -6.40 7.35
CA ARG A 180 15.62 -7.29 8.51
C ARG A 180 14.77 -6.84 9.69
N GLN A 181 14.71 -5.53 9.96
CA GLN A 181 13.88 -5.00 11.02
C GLN A 181 12.39 -5.28 10.79
N VAL A 182 11.90 -5.11 9.56
CA VAL A 182 10.51 -5.45 9.19
C VAL A 182 10.18 -6.92 9.50
N ILE A 183 11.09 -7.84 9.21
CA ILE A 183 10.88 -9.28 9.50
C ILE A 183 10.76 -9.54 11.01
N LEU A 184 11.51 -8.81 11.84
CA LEU A 184 11.45 -8.94 13.30
C LEU A 184 10.17 -8.34 13.86
N ASP A 185 9.77 -7.18 13.35
CA ASP A 185 8.62 -6.44 13.85
C ASP A 185 7.29 -7.09 13.42
N LEU A 186 7.29 -7.84 12.32
CA LEU A 186 6.09 -8.46 11.74
C LEU A 186 6.20 -10.00 11.72
N PRO A 187 5.87 -10.70 12.83
CA PRO A 187 5.91 -12.16 12.88
C PRO A 187 5.03 -12.85 11.83
N ALA A 188 3.90 -12.24 11.48
CA ALA A 188 3.00 -12.75 10.44
C ALA A 188 3.69 -12.75 9.06
N PHE A 189 4.40 -11.67 8.73
CA PHE A 189 5.19 -11.56 7.50
C PHE A 189 6.31 -12.60 7.46
N HIS A 190 7.06 -12.75 8.55
CA HIS A 190 8.10 -13.77 8.64
C HIS A 190 7.54 -15.19 8.41
N LYS A 191 6.39 -15.50 9.01
CA LYS A 191 5.73 -16.81 8.87
C LYS A 191 5.28 -17.08 7.43
N ASP A 192 4.67 -16.09 6.78
CA ASP A 192 4.20 -16.21 5.41
C ASP A 192 5.38 -16.34 4.43
N LEU A 193 6.46 -15.55 4.61
CA LEU A 193 7.71 -15.71 3.86
C LEU A 193 8.29 -17.12 3.99
N CYS A 194 8.37 -17.65 5.22
CA CYS A 194 8.87 -19.02 5.45
C CYS A 194 7.99 -20.05 4.75
N ARG A 195 6.67 -19.93 4.86
CA ARG A 195 5.72 -20.87 4.27
C ARG A 195 5.86 -20.92 2.76
N GLN A 196 5.88 -19.78 2.10
CA GLN A 196 5.90 -19.69 0.65
C GLN A 196 7.29 -19.97 0.08
N SER A 197 8.36 -19.67 0.83
CA SER A 197 9.71 -20.16 0.51
C SER A 197 9.79 -21.68 0.57
N MET A 198 9.21 -22.31 1.59
CA MET A 198 9.17 -23.78 1.68
C MET A 198 8.40 -24.38 0.50
N GLN A 199 7.23 -23.82 0.14
CA GLN A 199 6.44 -24.28 -1.01
C GLN A 199 7.24 -24.23 -2.33
N ARG A 200 7.97 -23.13 -2.59
CA ARG A 200 8.81 -23.00 -3.80
C ARG A 200 9.99 -23.97 -3.82
N ASN A 201 10.60 -24.29 -2.68
CA ASN A 201 11.71 -25.26 -2.63
C ASN A 201 11.26 -26.71 -2.88
N PHE A 202 9.97 -27.04 -2.74
CA PHE A 202 9.43 -28.32 -3.17
C PHE A 202 9.22 -28.39 -4.70
N GLU A 203 9.16 -27.24 -5.39
CA GLU A 203 9.05 -27.16 -6.85
C GLU A 203 10.43 -27.06 -7.54
N ASP A 204 11.41 -26.43 -6.90
CA ASP A 204 12.78 -26.21 -7.39
C ASP A 204 13.81 -27.11 -6.66
N ASP A 205 13.67 -28.43 -6.81
CA ASP A 205 14.58 -29.46 -6.27
C ASP A 205 15.99 -29.45 -6.93
N GLY A 206 16.36 -28.32 -7.54
CA GLY A 206 17.57 -28.15 -8.34
C GLY A 206 18.65 -27.27 -7.70
N LYS A 207 18.39 -26.00 -7.36
CA LYS A 207 19.50 -25.04 -7.12
C LYS A 207 19.29 -23.90 -6.12
N CYS A 208 18.12 -23.71 -5.51
CA CYS A 208 17.92 -22.59 -4.57
C CYS A 208 18.28 -22.97 -3.11
N ARG A 209 19.57 -22.93 -2.75
CA ARG A 209 19.98 -22.97 -1.33
C ARG A 209 19.75 -21.60 -0.69
N LEU A 210 18.49 -21.28 -0.39
CA LEU A 210 18.21 -20.33 0.68
C LEU A 210 18.82 -20.94 1.97
N PRO A 211 19.64 -20.21 2.74
CA PRO A 211 19.99 -20.68 4.07
C PRO A 211 18.67 -20.94 4.80
N PRO A 212 18.50 -22.11 5.44
CA PRO A 212 17.24 -22.47 6.07
C PRO A 212 16.81 -21.30 6.95
N ILE A 213 15.70 -20.64 6.59
CA ILE A 213 15.21 -19.45 7.28
C ILE A 213 15.02 -19.78 8.78
N ARG A 214 14.79 -21.06 9.10
CA ARG A 214 14.81 -21.61 10.47
C ARG A 214 16.14 -21.55 11.23
N TYR A 215 17.30 -21.64 10.59
CA TYR A 215 18.61 -21.70 11.26
C TYR A 215 19.54 -20.52 10.92
N GLY A 216 19.31 -19.82 9.81
CA GLY A 216 20.06 -18.64 9.41
C GLY A 216 19.64 -17.38 10.17
N PHE A 217 18.34 -17.17 10.38
CA PHE A 217 17.82 -15.97 11.03
C PHE A 217 18.22 -15.88 12.52
N GLU A 218 18.10 -16.98 13.27
CA GLU A 218 18.52 -17.01 14.69
C GLU A 218 20.03 -16.75 14.86
N ARG A 219 20.89 -17.32 14.00
CA ARG A 219 22.35 -17.06 14.06
C ARG A 219 22.75 -15.66 13.58
N LEU A 220 22.02 -15.07 12.63
CA LEU A 220 22.27 -13.71 12.16
C LEU A 220 21.79 -12.65 13.18
N LEU A 221 20.68 -12.90 13.87
CA LEU A 221 20.20 -12.03 14.95
C LEU A 221 21.10 -12.08 16.19
N LEU A 222 21.55 -13.27 16.57
CA LEU A 222 22.50 -13.44 17.69
C LEU A 222 23.85 -12.76 17.41
N ARG A 223 24.30 -12.70 16.14
CA ARG A 223 25.54 -12.01 15.76
C ARG A 223 25.42 -10.49 15.78
N THR A 224 24.25 -9.90 15.51
CA THR A 224 24.08 -8.44 15.56
C THR A 224 23.89 -7.91 16.98
N VAL A 225 23.33 -8.71 17.89
CA VAL A 225 23.20 -8.31 19.32
C VAL A 225 24.54 -8.38 20.05
N SER A 226 25.43 -9.29 19.65
CA SER A 226 26.74 -9.50 20.31
C SER A 226 27.79 -8.42 20.01
N THR A 227 27.57 -7.52 19.05
CA THR A 227 28.56 -6.50 18.66
C THR A 227 28.42 -5.15 19.37
N THR A 228 27.46 -5.01 20.30
CA THR A 228 27.20 -3.72 21.00
C THR A 228 27.80 -3.65 22.41
N GLN A 229 28.63 -4.61 22.81
CA GLN A 229 29.41 -4.52 24.06
C GLN A 229 30.86 -4.93 23.80
N ALA A 230 31.67 -3.96 23.37
CA ALA A 230 33.12 -4.00 23.58
C ALA A 230 33.48 -2.83 24.50
N PRO A 231 34.20 -3.06 25.62
CA PRO A 231 34.52 -2.01 26.57
C PRO A 231 35.59 -1.09 25.98
N VAL A 232 35.37 0.22 26.16
CA VAL A 232 36.40 1.25 26.03
C VAL A 232 37.52 0.89 27.00
N THR A 233 38.73 0.76 26.47
CA THR A 233 39.97 0.57 27.23
C THR A 233 40.46 1.89 27.80
#